data_AF-A0A832IHU4-F1
#
_entry.id   AF-A0A832IHU4-F1
#
_cell.length_a   1.000
_cell.length_b   1.000
_cell.length_c   1.000
_cell.angle_alpha   90.00
_cell.angle_beta   90.00
_cell.angle_gamma   90.00
#
_symmetry.space_group_name_H-M   'P 1'
#
loop_
_entity.id
_entity.type
_entity.pdbx_description
1 polymer ?
#
loop_
_entity_poly.entity_id
_entity_poly.type
_entity_poly.pdbx_seq_one_letter_code
_entity_poly.pdbx_strand_id
1 'polypeptide(L)'
;MKPIRYLIIFLMLVPLACKKQANEVPVFVHDIAQGPKPWTGETFKGGGDDFTFAIISDLNGGERQGVFNVAVAQINRLKPTFVLSIGDLIDGGTEDMATL
;
A
#
# COMPACT_ATOMS: atom_id res chain seq x y z
N MET A 1 -12.58 55.28 10.39
CA MET A 1 -12.58 54.82 8.97
C MET A 1 -11.37 53.95 8.57
N LYS A 2 -10.27 53.91 9.34
CA LYS A 2 -9.12 53.02 9.08
C LYS A 2 -9.36 51.51 9.34
N PRO A 3 -10.15 51.05 10.35
CA PRO A 3 -10.23 49.62 10.68
C PRO A 3 -11.04 48.80 9.67
N ILE A 4 -12.04 49.43 9.02
CA ILE A 4 -12.85 48.82 7.95
C ILE A 4 -12.01 48.47 6.72
N ARG A 5 -10.99 49.28 6.42
CA ARG A 5 -10.12 49.06 5.27
C ARG A 5 -9.19 47.85 5.47
N TYR A 6 -8.70 47.65 6.69
CA TYR A 6 -7.93 46.45 7.05
C TYR A 6 -8.78 45.18 7.09
N LEU A 7 -10.05 45.28 7.53
CA LEU A 7 -11.00 44.17 7.52
C LEU A 7 -11.30 43.68 6.09
N ILE A 8 -11.47 44.60 5.14
CA ILE A 8 -11.69 44.26 3.72
C ILE A 8 -10.45 43.62 3.09
N ILE A 9 -9.25 44.12 3.40
CA ILE A 9 -7.99 43.53 2.91
C ILE A 9 -7.81 42.11 3.47
N PHE A 10 -8.11 41.90 4.75
CA PHE A 10 -8.04 40.57 5.37
C PHE A 10 -9.02 39.59 4.73
N LEU A 11 -10.26 40.02 4.45
CA LEU A 11 -11.30 39.19 3.82
C LEU A 11 -10.94 38.78 2.37
N MET A 12 -10.22 39.63 1.63
CA MET A 12 -9.78 39.34 0.25
C MET A 12 -8.57 38.39 0.16
N LEU A 13 -7.80 38.21 1.23
CA LEU A 13 -6.60 37.34 1.26
C LEU A 13 -6.90 35.88 1.62
N VAL A 14 -8.06 35.59 2.22
CA VAL A 14 -8.49 34.23 2.60
C VAL A 14 -8.68 33.25 1.42
N PRO A 15 -9.23 33.63 0.25
CA PRO A 15 -9.52 32.66 -0.81
C PRO A 15 -8.28 32.14 -1.57
N LEU A 16 -7.09 32.72 -1.39
CA LEU A 16 -5.87 32.24 -2.06
C LEU A 16 -5.21 31.01 -1.41
N ALA A 17 -5.64 30.63 -0.20
CA ALA A 17 -4.99 29.58 0.59
C ALA A 17 -5.44 28.15 0.24
N CYS A 18 -6.41 27.96 -0.65
CA CYS A 18 -6.90 26.62 -1.00
C CYS A 18 -6.38 26.19 -2.38
N LYS A 19 -5.11 25.77 -2.46
CA LYS A 19 -4.65 24.97 -3.60
C LYS A 19 -4.93 23.50 -3.29
N LYS A 20 -5.96 22.92 -3.93
CA LYS A 20 -6.09 21.46 -3.99
C LYS A 20 -4.97 20.94 -4.89
N GLN A 21 -3.98 20.29 -4.30
CA GLN A 21 -2.98 19.55 -5.07
C GLN A 21 -3.70 18.37 -5.71
N ALA A 22 -3.81 18.38 -7.03
CA ALA A 22 -4.26 17.21 -7.77
C ALA A 22 -3.11 16.20 -7.70
N ASN A 23 -3.20 15.25 -6.77
CA ASN A 23 -2.31 14.09 -6.81
C ASN A 23 -2.64 13.31 -8.07
N GLU A 24 -1.74 13.38 -9.06
CA GLU A 24 -1.82 12.53 -10.24
C GLU A 24 -1.71 11.09 -9.77
N VAL A 25 -2.74 10.28 -10.06
CA VAL A 25 -2.71 8.87 -9.74
C VAL A 25 -1.63 8.24 -10.63
N PRO A 26 -0.61 7.57 -10.06
CA PRO A 26 0.43 6.96 -10.88
C PRO A 26 -0.20 5.92 -11.81
N VAL A 27 0.06 6.06 -13.10
CA VAL A 27 -0.42 5.13 -14.13
C VAL A 27 0.60 4.01 -14.29
N PHE A 28 0.16 2.76 -14.16
CA PHE A 28 1.00 1.61 -14.45
C PHE A 28 1.20 1.48 -15.97
N VAL A 29 2.46 1.53 -16.43
CA VAL A 29 2.82 1.45 -17.86
C VAL A 29 3.62 0.18 -18.12
N HIS A 30 3.23 -0.58 -19.13
CA HIS A 30 3.92 -1.79 -19.59
C HIS A 30 3.81 -1.92 -21.12
N ASP A 31 4.70 -2.70 -21.74
CA ASP A 31 4.79 -2.96 -23.18
C ASP A 31 4.23 -4.33 -23.60
N ILE A 32 3.84 -5.18 -22.64
CA ILE A 32 3.24 -6.49 -22.91
C ILE A 32 1.84 -6.34 -23.53
N ALA A 33 1.76 -6.54 -24.84
CA ALA A 33 0.50 -6.45 -25.60
C ALA A 33 -0.36 -7.72 -25.53
N GLN A 34 0.26 -8.91 -25.43
CA GLN A 34 -0.42 -10.21 -25.46
C GLN A 34 0.32 -11.24 -24.58
N GLY A 35 -0.41 -12.25 -24.11
CA GLY A 35 0.13 -13.33 -23.28
C GLY A 35 -0.11 -13.16 -21.77
N PRO A 36 0.42 -14.07 -20.94
CA PRO A 36 0.29 -13.99 -19.48
C PRO A 36 1.01 -12.77 -18.92
N LYS A 37 0.35 -12.05 -17.99
CA LYS A 37 0.89 -10.87 -17.33
C LYS A 37 1.39 -11.25 -15.92
N PRO A 38 2.60 -10.82 -15.50
CA PRO A 38 3.13 -11.07 -14.16
C PRO A 38 2.54 -10.14 -13.08
N TRP A 39 1.39 -9.52 -13.32
CA TRP A 39 0.67 -8.67 -12.37
C TRP A 39 -0.84 -8.98 -12.43
N THR A 40 -1.53 -8.78 -11.31
CA THR A 40 -2.96 -9.08 -11.16
C THR A 40 -3.87 -7.86 -11.32
N GLY A 41 -3.29 -6.67 -11.51
CA GLY A 41 -4.03 -5.43 -11.72
C GLY A 41 -3.13 -4.28 -12.16
N GLU A 42 -3.74 -3.29 -12.81
CA GLU A 42 -3.05 -2.08 -13.32
C GLU A 42 -3.41 -0.85 -12.49
N THR A 43 -4.41 -0.98 -11.61
CA THR A 43 -4.88 0.09 -10.74
C THR A 43 -4.17 0.02 -9.40
N PHE A 44 -3.31 0.99 -9.12
CA PHE A 44 -2.78 1.17 -7.77
C PHE A 44 -3.87 1.72 -6.85
N LYS A 45 -4.10 1.07 -5.70
CA LYS A 45 -4.94 1.66 -4.65
C LYS A 45 -4.15 2.82 -4.02
N GLY A 46 -4.45 4.03 -4.46
CA GLY A 46 -3.80 5.25 -3.99
C GLY A 46 -4.12 5.58 -2.53
N GLY A 47 -3.17 6.21 -1.86
CA GLY A 47 -3.33 6.78 -0.52
C GLY A 47 -2.16 7.69 -0.18
N GLY A 48 -2.32 9.01 -0.41
CA GLY A 48 -1.36 10.03 0.03
C GLY A 48 0.02 9.99 -0.65
N ASP A 49 0.88 10.92 -0.23
CA ASP A 49 2.27 11.03 -0.70
C ASP A 49 3.18 9.93 -0.10
N ASP A 50 2.65 9.16 0.86
CA ASP A 50 3.39 8.15 1.62
C ASP A 50 3.18 6.74 1.06
N PHE A 51 4.28 6.04 0.81
CA PHE A 51 4.28 4.65 0.39
C PHE A 51 4.47 3.73 1.60
N THR A 52 3.52 2.82 1.84
CA THR A 52 3.58 1.88 2.97
C THR A 52 3.66 0.45 2.49
N PHE A 53 4.43 -0.37 3.20
CA PHE A 53 4.56 -1.79 2.91
C PHE A 53 4.70 -2.58 4.21
N ALA A 54 4.31 -3.84 4.18
CA ALA A 54 4.52 -4.77 5.28
C ALA A 54 5.49 -5.86 4.84
N ILE A 55 6.42 -6.22 5.72
CA ILE A 55 7.27 -7.40 5.57
C ILE A 55 6.82 -8.42 6.61
N ILE A 56 6.58 -9.66 6.16
CA ILE A 56 6.40 -10.81 7.04
C ILE A 56 7.59 -11.76 6.83
N SER A 57 8.12 -12.30 7.93
CA SER A 57 9.20 -13.28 7.91
C SER A 57 8.66 -14.71 7.77
N ASP A 58 9.59 -15.65 7.61
CA ASP A 58 9.40 -17.10 7.63
C ASP A 58 8.29 -17.58 8.58
N LEU A 59 7.40 -18.43 8.07
CA LEU A 59 6.30 -19.03 8.81
C LEU A 59 6.71 -20.35 9.48
N ASN A 60 7.61 -21.13 8.87
CA ASN A 60 7.83 -22.53 9.24
C ASN A 60 8.97 -22.77 10.24
N GLY A 61 9.66 -21.72 10.70
CA GLY A 61 10.62 -21.77 11.81
C GLY A 61 10.03 -21.84 13.23
N GLY A 62 8.91 -22.54 13.44
CA GLY A 62 8.21 -22.61 14.73
C GLY A 62 6.78 -22.08 14.70
N GLU A 63 6.04 -22.43 13.64
CA GLU A 63 4.64 -22.05 13.46
C GLU A 63 3.81 -22.38 14.71
N ARG A 64 2.94 -21.45 15.10
CA ARG A 64 1.89 -21.69 16.10
C ARG A 64 0.55 -21.54 15.44
N GLN A 65 -0.28 -22.58 15.57
CA GLN A 65 -1.61 -22.64 14.97
C GLN A 65 -2.41 -21.35 15.23
N GLY A 66 -2.88 -20.73 14.15
CA GLY A 66 -3.74 -19.55 14.19
C GLY A 66 -3.02 -18.20 14.33
N VAL A 67 -1.73 -18.16 14.69
CA VAL A 67 -0.99 -16.90 14.84
C VAL A 67 -0.85 -16.16 13.51
N PHE A 68 -0.58 -16.89 12.43
CA PHE A 68 -0.50 -16.33 11.08
C PHE A 68 -1.80 -15.63 10.67
N ASN A 69 -2.95 -16.25 10.92
CA ASN A 69 -4.26 -15.66 10.60
C ASN A 69 -4.51 -14.35 11.36
N VAL A 70 -4.10 -14.30 12.64
CA VAL A 70 -4.17 -13.06 13.44
C VAL A 70 -3.28 -11.98 12.84
N ALA A 71 -2.04 -12.32 12.45
CA ALA A 71 -1.13 -11.37 11.81
C ALA A 71 -1.70 -10.82 10.49
N VAL A 72 -2.22 -11.69 9.61
CA VAL A 72 -2.88 -11.29 8.36
C VAL A 72 -4.05 -10.34 8.62
N ALA A 73 -4.88 -10.62 9.63
CA ALA A 73 -5.99 -9.75 10.01
C ALA A 73 -5.51 -8.35 10.46
N GLN A 74 -4.39 -8.25 11.16
CA GLN A 74 -3.80 -6.95 11.52
C GLN A 74 -3.22 -6.23 10.31
N ILE A 75 -2.49 -6.93 9.43
CA ILE A 75 -1.92 -6.35 8.21
C ILE A 75 -3.02 -5.77 7.31
N ASN A 76 -4.14 -6.49 7.15
CA ASN A 76 -5.29 -6.03 6.37
C ASN A 76 -5.90 -4.72 6.93
N ARG A 77 -5.81 -4.48 8.25
CA ARG A 77 -6.27 -3.22 8.86
C ARG A 77 -5.34 -2.05 8.57
N LEU A 78 -4.03 -2.31 8.46
CA LEU A 78 -3.03 -1.28 8.15
C LEU A 78 -3.11 -0.81 6.69
N LYS A 79 -3.72 -1.61 5.81
CA LYS A 79 -3.89 -1.32 4.38
C LYS A 79 -2.58 -0.87 3.70
N PRO A 80 -1.48 -1.66 3.83
CA PRO A 80 -0.25 -1.34 3.12
C PRO A 80 -0.47 -1.38 1.60
N THR A 81 0.35 -0.65 0.85
CA THR A 81 0.33 -0.65 -0.62
C THR A 81 0.65 -2.04 -1.18
N PHE A 82 1.58 -2.76 -0.54
CA PHE A 82 1.84 -4.18 -0.81
C PHE A 82 2.43 -4.89 0.42
N VAL A 83 2.43 -6.22 0.37
CA VAL A 83 3.01 -7.08 1.42
C VAL A 83 4.09 -7.95 0.77
N LEU A 84 5.25 -8.04 1.41
CA LEU A 84 6.35 -8.92 1.02
C LEU A 84 6.54 -10.01 2.08
N SER A 85 6.53 -11.28 1.65
CA SER A 85 6.91 -12.41 2.49
C SER A 85 8.35 -12.81 2.20
N ILE A 86 9.16 -13.01 3.23
CA ILE A 86 10.56 -13.43 3.12
C ILE A 86 10.77 -14.72 3.90
N GLY A 87 11.22 -15.78 3.22
CA GLY A 87 11.42 -17.11 3.81
C GLY A 87 10.26 -18.07 3.51
N ASP A 88 10.11 -19.10 4.33
CA ASP A 88 9.28 -20.25 4.04
C ASP A 88 7.82 -19.99 4.39
N LEU A 89 7.12 -19.34 3.46
CA LEU A 89 5.67 -19.13 3.56
C LEU A 89 4.88 -20.45 3.45
N ILE A 90 5.44 -21.42 2.72
CA ILE A 90 4.84 -22.73 2.50
C ILE A 90 5.67 -23.80 3.15
N ASP A 91 5.02 -24.87 3.59
CA ASP A 91 5.72 -26.02 4.13
C ASP A 91 6.68 -26.58 3.07
N GLY A 92 7.90 -26.82 3.51
CA GLY A 92 8.98 -27.34 2.69
C GLY A 92 9.12 -28.83 2.91
N GLY A 93 9.51 -29.56 1.87
CA GLY A 93 9.69 -31.00 1.95
C GLY A 93 9.05 -31.71 0.78
N THR A 94 9.24 -33.02 0.74
CA THR A 94 8.68 -33.89 -0.28
C THR A 94 7.77 -34.91 0.41
N GLU A 95 6.58 -35.12 -0.15
CA GLU A 95 5.74 -36.26 0.24
C GLU A 95 6.24 -37.57 -0.42
N ASP A 96 7.14 -37.47 -1.40
CA ASP A 96 7.74 -38.62 -2.05
C ASP A 96 8.85 -39.21 -1.19
N MET A 97 8.50 -40.27 -0.47
CA MET A 97 9.40 -41.05 0.37
C MET A 97 10.60 -41.64 -0.40
N ALA A 98 10.56 -41.74 -1.73
CA ALA A 98 11.71 -42.18 -2.52
C ALA A 98 12.77 -41.09 -2.72
N THR A 99 12.43 -39.83 -2.39
CA THR A 99 13.35 -38.68 -2.46
C THR A 99 13.89 -38.23 -1.11
N LEU A 100 13.54 -38.94 -0.03
CA LEU A 100 14.14 -38.81 1.32
C LEU A 100 15.35 -39.71 1.49
#